data_AF-A0A1E8CU88-F1
#
_entry.id   AF-A0A1E8CU88-F1
#
_cell.length_a   1.000
_cell.length_b   1.000
_cell.length_c   1.000
_cell.angle_alpha   90.00
_cell.angle_beta   90.00
_cell.angle_gamma   90.00
#
_symmetry.space_group_name_H-M   'P 1'
#
loop_
_entity.id
_entity.type
_entity.pdbx_description
1 polymer ?
#
loop_
_entity_poly.entity_id
_entity_poly.type
_entity_poly.pdbx_seq_one_letter_code
_entity_poly.pdbx_strand_id
1 'polypeptide(L)'
;MHLSKGAWNIFDVQPSARCRAEAKADGVPDELLTYFTTCDPDSVGSGARAADLGLATPISEPACDSSGIVVLGSATNPRSYRRDVDALLKAHPGASYLVTDRACPSLRQSTAAGDHIYAVYRPAGKTATSVCAAVNRAGGDAYGKRLDSASDPAATIRC
;
A
#
# COMPACT_ATOMS: atom_id res chain seq x y z
N MET A 1 -38.58 -0.01 30.72
CA MET A 1 -37.39 0.66 30.17
C MET A 1 -36.72 -0.31 29.22
N HIS A 2 -36.52 0.12 27.97
CA HIS A 2 -36.16 -0.75 26.85
C HIS A 2 -34.70 -1.24 26.97
N LEU A 3 -34.51 -2.56 26.97
CA LEU A 3 -33.23 -3.21 26.71
C LEU A 3 -33.04 -3.26 25.19
N SER A 4 -32.24 -2.33 24.64
CA SER A 4 -31.86 -2.35 23.21
C SER A 4 -30.48 -2.98 23.06
N LYS A 5 -30.45 -4.01 22.21
CA LYS A 5 -29.37 -4.94 21.93
C LYS A 5 -28.14 -4.26 21.28
N GLY A 6 -26.97 -4.41 21.90
CA GLY A 6 -25.66 -4.35 21.27
C GLY A 6 -24.90 -5.63 21.64
N ALA A 7 -24.51 -6.42 20.65
CA ALA A 7 -24.01 -7.77 20.80
C ALA A 7 -22.58 -7.80 21.35
N TRP A 8 -22.42 -7.74 22.66
CA TRP A 8 -21.15 -8.00 23.36
C TRP A 8 -20.85 -9.49 23.53
N ASN A 9 -21.19 -10.30 22.52
CA ASN A 9 -20.85 -11.72 22.49
C ASN A 9 -20.00 -11.94 21.24
N ILE A 10 -18.83 -12.55 21.41
CA ILE A 10 -17.79 -12.84 20.39
C ILE A 10 -16.73 -11.73 20.26
N PHE A 11 -15.91 -11.51 21.29
CA PHE A 11 -14.51 -11.13 21.08
C PHE A 11 -13.66 -11.75 22.20
N ASP A 12 -13.28 -13.02 22.04
CA ASP A 12 -12.28 -13.72 22.89
C ASP A 12 -10.84 -13.17 22.70
N VAL A 13 -10.67 -12.18 21.81
CA VAL A 13 -9.40 -11.50 21.54
C VAL A 13 -9.70 -10.04 21.23
N GLN A 14 -9.05 -9.11 21.93
CA GLN A 14 -9.13 -7.68 21.65
C GLN A 14 -8.52 -7.42 20.26
N PRO A 15 -9.30 -7.01 19.24
CA PRO A 15 -8.70 -6.60 17.98
C PRO A 15 -8.05 -5.23 18.21
N SER A 16 -6.73 -5.19 18.28
CA SER A 16 -5.92 -3.96 18.35
C SER A 16 -6.16 -2.99 17.18
N ALA A 17 -6.98 -3.40 16.20
CA ALA A 17 -7.35 -2.64 15.01
C ALA A 17 -8.71 -1.90 15.10
N ARG A 18 -9.52 -2.06 16.17
CA ARG A 18 -10.85 -1.43 16.21
C ARG A 18 -10.81 0.01 16.73
N CYS A 19 -11.46 0.91 16.00
CA CYS A 19 -11.51 2.33 16.32
C CYS A 19 -12.44 2.62 17.51
N ARG A 20 -12.04 3.58 18.37
CA ARG A 20 -12.82 4.00 19.54
C ARG A 20 -14.26 4.43 19.18
N ALA A 21 -14.46 5.10 18.05
CA ALA A 21 -15.78 5.55 17.61
C ALA A 21 -16.70 4.37 17.25
N GLU A 22 -16.16 3.34 16.60
CA GLU A 22 -16.89 2.11 16.25
C GLU A 22 -17.21 1.29 17.50
N ALA A 23 -16.24 1.19 18.42
CA ALA A 23 -16.47 0.58 19.73
C ALA A 23 -17.63 1.26 20.46
N LYS A 24 -17.69 2.60 20.45
CA LYS A 24 -18.81 3.34 21.05
C LYS A 24 -20.14 3.07 20.34
N ALA A 25 -20.15 3.02 19.01
CA ALA A 25 -21.35 2.72 18.22
C ALA A 25 -21.89 1.30 18.49
N ASP A 26 -21.01 0.36 18.82
CA ASP A 26 -21.34 -1.01 19.19
C ASP A 26 -21.80 -1.18 20.65
N GLY A 27 -21.86 -0.09 21.41
CA GLY A 27 -22.34 -0.08 22.80
C GLY A 27 -21.26 -0.45 23.82
N VAL A 28 -19.98 -0.19 23.52
CA VAL A 28 -18.91 -0.32 24.50
C VAL A 28 -19.08 0.74 25.62
N PRO A 29 -19.02 0.35 26.91
CA PRO A 29 -19.04 1.30 28.03
C PRO A 29 -17.94 2.36 27.92
N ASP A 30 -18.26 3.63 28.22
CA ASP A 30 -17.33 4.76 28.05
C ASP A 30 -16.00 4.57 28.82
N GLU A 31 -16.02 3.89 29.96
CA GLU A 31 -14.82 3.54 30.75
C GLU A 31 -13.85 2.61 30.00
N LEU A 32 -14.37 1.73 29.14
CA LEU A 32 -13.59 0.77 28.36
C LEU A 32 -13.10 1.34 27.02
N LEU A 33 -13.65 2.46 26.56
CA LEU A 33 -13.24 3.11 25.31
C LEU A 33 -11.77 3.54 25.32
N THR A 34 -11.18 3.74 26.49
CA THR A 34 -9.77 4.11 26.67
C THR A 34 -8.80 3.02 26.23
N TYR A 35 -9.22 1.75 26.23
CA TYR A 35 -8.44 0.60 25.74
C TYR A 35 -8.44 0.46 24.21
N PHE A 36 -9.31 1.20 23.51
CA PHE A 36 -9.38 1.20 22.05
C PHE A 36 -8.59 2.36 21.45
N THR A 37 -7.99 2.10 20.29
CA THR A 37 -7.19 3.09 19.55
C THR A 37 -8.05 4.28 19.14
N THR A 38 -7.53 5.49 19.33
CA THR A 38 -8.09 6.71 18.73
C THR A 38 -7.78 6.68 17.24
N CYS A 39 -8.73 6.19 16.45
CA CYS A 39 -8.74 6.53 15.04
C CYS A 39 -9.34 7.93 14.94
N ASP A 40 -8.53 8.88 14.52
CA ASP A 40 -8.98 10.25 14.29
C ASP A 40 -9.93 10.26 13.07
N PRO A 41 -11.18 10.74 13.18
CA PRO A 41 -12.07 10.88 12.02
C PRO A 41 -11.58 11.96 11.04
N ASP A 42 -10.64 12.83 11.42
CA ASP A 42 -9.94 13.68 10.45
C ASP A 42 -8.86 12.90 9.66
N SER A 43 -8.63 11.63 9.98
CA SER A 43 -7.77 10.72 9.21
C SER A 43 -8.50 9.90 8.15
N VAL A 44 -9.81 10.05 7.96
CA VAL A 44 -10.46 9.52 6.73
C VAL A 44 -10.11 10.32 5.46
N GLY A 45 -9.27 11.36 5.58
CA GLY A 45 -8.51 11.98 4.50
C GLY A 45 -7.00 11.66 4.49
N SER A 46 -6.55 10.71 5.33
CA SER A 46 -5.14 10.33 5.55
C SER A 46 -4.75 8.92 5.04
N GLY A 47 -5.60 8.25 4.26
CA GLY A 47 -5.10 7.53 3.06
C GLY A 47 -4.32 8.54 2.18
N ALA A 48 -3.76 8.31 1.01
CA ALA A 48 -2.85 9.30 0.37
C ALA A 48 -1.67 9.84 1.27
N ARG A 49 -1.88 10.74 2.25
CA ARG A 49 -0.88 11.28 3.20
C ARG A 49 -0.16 10.25 4.08
N ALA A 50 -0.78 9.14 4.51
CA ALA A 50 -0.07 8.11 5.27
C ALA A 50 0.83 7.21 4.41
N ALA A 51 0.68 7.25 3.08
CA ALA A 51 1.61 6.58 2.16
C ALA A 51 2.65 7.54 1.60
N ASP A 52 2.35 8.84 1.54
CA ASP A 52 3.34 9.79 1.08
C ASP A 52 4.50 9.90 2.07
N LEU A 53 5.70 9.58 1.59
CA LEU A 53 6.94 9.64 2.35
C LEU A 53 7.50 11.08 2.46
N GLY A 54 6.82 12.08 1.88
CA GLY A 54 7.22 13.48 1.91
C GLY A 54 8.54 13.71 1.17
N LEU A 55 8.73 13.01 0.04
CA LEU A 55 9.90 13.14 -0.82
C LEU A 55 9.70 14.29 -1.82
N ALA A 56 10.79 14.72 -2.46
CA ALA A 56 10.72 15.78 -3.48
C ALA A 56 9.92 15.33 -4.71
N THR A 57 10.05 14.07 -5.10
CA THR A 57 9.09 13.41 -6.00
C THR A 57 7.82 13.17 -5.18
N PRO A 58 6.62 13.52 -5.67
CA PRO A 58 5.36 13.15 -5.01
C PRO A 58 5.04 11.67 -5.23
N ILE A 59 4.26 11.07 -4.33
CA ILE A 59 3.76 9.71 -4.51
C ILE A 59 2.82 9.65 -5.74
N SER A 60 2.94 8.57 -6.50
CA SER A 60 2.14 8.32 -7.69
C SER A 60 1.07 7.27 -7.42
N GLU A 61 -0.13 7.52 -7.94
CA GLU A 61 -1.27 6.59 -7.92
C GLU A 61 -1.67 6.28 -9.37
N PRO A 62 -0.99 5.34 -10.05
CA PRO A 62 -1.29 5.05 -11.44
C PRO A 62 -2.62 4.31 -11.58
N ALA A 63 -3.33 4.56 -12.67
CA ALA A 63 -4.59 3.87 -12.97
C ALA A 63 -4.35 2.37 -13.29
N CYS A 64 -5.29 1.53 -12.88
CA CYS A 64 -5.31 0.10 -13.24
C CYS A 64 -5.88 -0.11 -14.65
N ASP A 65 -5.19 0.41 -15.66
CA ASP A 65 -5.63 0.46 -17.06
C ASP A 65 -4.93 -0.57 -17.98
N SER A 66 -4.42 -1.64 -17.37
CA SER A 66 -3.60 -2.68 -17.99
C SER A 66 -2.26 -2.16 -18.55
N SER A 67 -1.80 -0.99 -18.13
CA SER A 67 -0.45 -0.53 -18.40
C SER A 67 0.60 -1.39 -17.70
N GLY A 68 1.78 -1.47 -18.30
CA GLY A 68 2.94 -2.14 -17.76
C GLY A 68 3.89 -1.12 -17.11
N ILE A 69 4.45 -1.52 -15.98
CA ILE A 69 5.52 -0.79 -15.30
C ILE A 69 6.74 -1.69 -15.13
N VAL A 70 7.91 -1.07 -15.03
CA VAL A 70 9.12 -1.73 -14.56
C VAL A 70 9.41 -1.24 -13.16
N VAL A 71 9.41 -2.16 -12.21
CA VAL A 71 9.85 -1.92 -10.84
C VAL A 71 11.36 -2.00 -10.83
N LEU A 72 12.00 -0.92 -10.38
CA LEU A 72 13.46 -0.74 -10.31
C LEU A 72 14.00 -1.11 -8.93
N GLY A 73 13.14 -1.06 -7.91
CA GLY A 73 13.46 -1.45 -6.55
C GLY A 73 12.24 -1.34 -5.66
N SER A 74 12.29 -1.94 -4.48
CA SER A 74 11.21 -1.86 -3.49
C SER A 74 11.75 -1.68 -2.07
N ALA A 75 11.11 -0.81 -1.30
CA ALA A 75 11.38 -0.63 0.11
C ALA A 75 10.25 -1.28 0.93
N THR A 76 10.62 -2.18 1.83
CA THR A 76 9.71 -3.01 2.62
C THR A 76 9.92 -2.86 4.13
N ASN A 77 10.92 -2.08 4.55
CA ASN A 77 11.26 -1.89 5.96
C ASN A 77 10.64 -0.59 6.52
N PRO A 78 9.72 -0.67 7.49
CA PRO A 78 9.06 0.49 8.09
C PRO A 78 9.99 1.53 8.70
N ARG A 79 11.16 1.10 9.19
CA ARG A 79 12.13 2.01 9.81
C ARG A 79 12.94 2.81 8.79
N SER A 80 12.84 2.48 7.50
CA SER A 80 13.69 3.08 6.47
C SER A 80 13.03 3.41 5.15
N TYR A 81 11.71 3.25 4.98
CA TYR A 81 11.00 3.54 3.72
C TYR A 81 11.46 4.82 3.03
N ARG A 82 11.39 5.96 3.72
CA ARG A 82 11.75 7.27 3.16
C ARG A 82 13.19 7.30 2.66
N ARG A 83 14.14 6.77 3.44
CA ARG A 83 15.56 6.74 3.08
C ARG A 83 15.80 5.84 1.87
N ASP A 84 15.21 4.64 1.88
CA ASP A 84 15.44 3.64 0.84
C ASP A 84 14.80 4.07 -0.49
N VAL A 85 13.59 4.64 -0.45
CA VAL A 85 12.92 5.19 -1.64
C VAL A 85 13.66 6.41 -2.18
N ASP A 86 14.13 7.33 -1.32
CA ASP A 86 14.94 8.48 -1.74
C ASP A 86 16.24 8.05 -2.43
N ALA A 87 16.93 7.04 -1.88
CA ALA A 87 18.14 6.48 -2.49
C ALA A 87 17.85 5.85 -3.86
N LEU A 88 16.75 5.10 -3.99
CA LEU A 88 16.32 4.50 -5.26
C LEU A 88 15.95 5.57 -6.30
N LEU A 89 15.23 6.63 -5.91
CA LEU A 89 14.87 7.73 -6.81
C LEU A 89 16.11 8.50 -7.30
N LYS A 90 17.10 8.70 -6.43
CA LYS A 90 18.39 9.31 -6.80
C LYS A 90 19.20 8.43 -7.76
N ALA A 91 19.18 7.11 -7.55
CA ALA A 91 19.84 6.14 -8.43
C ALA A 91 19.15 6.03 -9.80
N HIS A 92 17.85 6.34 -9.89
CA HIS A 92 17.06 6.23 -11.11
C HIS A 92 16.32 7.55 -11.45
N PRO A 93 17.03 8.56 -11.99
CA PRO A 93 16.42 9.84 -12.35
C PRO A 93 15.19 9.69 -13.26
N GLY A 94 14.10 10.38 -12.96
CA GLY A 94 12.85 10.28 -13.72
C GLY A 94 12.00 9.04 -13.41
N ALA A 95 12.37 8.24 -12.39
CA ALA A 95 11.47 7.26 -11.81
C ALA A 95 10.41 7.92 -10.91
N SER A 96 9.30 7.22 -10.72
CA SER A 96 8.24 7.57 -9.76
C SER A 96 8.18 6.51 -8.67
N TYR A 97 7.49 6.77 -7.57
CA TYR A 97 7.22 5.75 -6.56
C TYR A 97 5.73 5.65 -6.26
N LEU A 98 5.30 4.48 -5.81
CA LEU A 98 3.94 4.18 -5.39
C LEU A 98 3.97 3.29 -4.15
N VAL A 99 2.83 3.19 -3.46
CA VAL A 99 2.57 2.14 -2.49
C VAL A 99 1.66 1.09 -3.13
N THR A 100 2.03 -0.18 -3.04
CA THR A 100 1.42 -1.24 -3.86
C THR A 100 -0.01 -1.60 -3.46
N ASP A 101 -0.38 -1.49 -2.18
CA ASP A 101 -1.73 -1.73 -1.67
C ASP A 101 -2.76 -0.69 -2.11
N ARG A 102 -2.33 0.52 -2.49
CA ARG A 102 -3.21 1.59 -2.97
C ARG A 102 -3.18 1.78 -4.47
N ALA A 103 -2.22 1.16 -5.17
CA ALA A 103 -2.08 1.30 -6.61
C ALA A 103 -3.04 0.37 -7.37
N CYS A 104 -2.81 -0.95 -7.33
CA CYS A 104 -3.66 -1.92 -8.04
C CYS A 104 -3.69 -3.29 -7.35
N PRO A 105 -4.80 -4.06 -7.44
CA PRO A 105 -4.88 -5.43 -6.89
C PRO A 105 -3.84 -6.41 -7.45
N SER A 106 -3.40 -6.20 -8.69
CA SER A 106 -2.32 -6.97 -9.35
C SER A 106 -0.92 -6.73 -8.79
N LEU A 107 -0.78 -5.82 -7.82
CA LEU A 107 0.46 -5.64 -7.06
C LEU A 107 0.35 -6.33 -5.71
N ARG A 108 1.50 -6.76 -5.16
CA ARG A 108 1.53 -7.34 -3.81
C ARG A 108 0.98 -6.33 -2.82
N GLN A 109 -0.05 -6.72 -2.08
CA GLN A 109 -0.71 -5.83 -1.12
C GLN A 109 0.18 -5.56 0.10
N SER A 110 0.96 -6.55 0.55
CA SER A 110 1.87 -6.37 1.68
C SER A 110 3.04 -7.34 1.60
N THR A 111 4.03 -7.12 2.47
CA THR A 111 5.03 -8.15 2.78
C THR A 111 4.37 -9.33 3.51
N ALA A 112 5.11 -10.42 3.67
CA ALA A 112 4.66 -11.56 4.50
C ALA A 112 4.45 -11.17 5.98
N ALA A 113 5.11 -10.11 6.44
CA ALA A 113 4.96 -9.56 7.79
C ALA A 113 3.79 -8.56 7.92
N GLY A 114 3.10 -8.25 6.81
CA GLY A 114 2.01 -7.28 6.79
C GLY A 114 2.45 -5.82 6.58
N ASP A 115 3.73 -5.59 6.28
CA ASP A 115 4.25 -4.24 6.04
C ASP A 115 3.89 -3.73 4.64
N HIS A 116 3.81 -2.40 4.49
CA HIS A 116 3.66 -1.76 3.18
C HIS A 116 4.86 -2.05 2.27
N ILE A 117 4.60 -2.05 0.97
CA ILE A 117 5.64 -2.16 -0.06
C ILE A 117 5.62 -0.87 -0.88
N TYR A 118 6.71 -0.12 -0.81
CA TYR A 118 6.94 1.02 -1.68
C TYR A 118 7.75 0.58 -2.88
N ALA A 119 7.23 0.79 -4.08
CA ALA A 119 7.92 0.43 -5.31
C ALA A 119 8.38 1.69 -6.04
N VAL A 120 9.66 1.75 -6.41
CA VAL A 120 10.16 2.75 -7.36
C VAL A 120 10.08 2.15 -8.75
N TYR A 121 9.43 2.85 -9.68
CA TYR A 121 9.06 2.31 -10.98
C TYR A 121 9.20 3.33 -12.11
N ARG A 122 9.15 2.82 -13.35
CA ARG A 122 8.94 3.60 -14.56
C ARG A 122 7.80 3.02 -15.40
N PRO A 123 6.99 3.85 -16.07
CA PRO A 123 6.05 3.39 -17.07
C PRO A 123 6.78 2.69 -18.22
N ALA A 124 6.24 1.58 -18.71
CA ALA A 124 6.88 0.78 -19.74
C ALA A 124 5.95 0.39 -20.90
N GLY A 125 4.78 1.01 -21.02
CA GLY A 125 3.83 0.78 -22.11
C GLY A 125 2.88 -0.40 -21.83
N LYS A 126 2.00 -0.73 -22.79
CA LYS A 126 0.96 -1.76 -22.61
C LYS A 126 1.34 -3.14 -23.15
N THR A 127 2.47 -3.30 -23.85
CA THR A 127 2.84 -4.59 -24.43
C THR A 127 3.91 -5.29 -23.60
N ALA A 128 3.89 -6.63 -23.56
CA ALA A 128 4.94 -7.40 -22.89
C ALA A 128 6.33 -7.05 -23.45
N THR A 129 6.44 -6.88 -24.77
CA THR A 129 7.68 -6.45 -25.44
C THR A 129 8.18 -5.11 -24.93
N SER A 130 7.30 -4.11 -24.76
CA SER A 130 7.68 -2.79 -24.24
C SER A 130 8.18 -2.85 -22.80
N VAL A 131 7.53 -3.69 -21.98
CA VAL A 131 7.94 -3.93 -20.58
C VAL A 131 9.28 -4.65 -20.54
N CYS A 132 9.47 -5.71 -21.32
CA CYS A 132 10.74 -6.46 -21.33
C CYS A 132 11.91 -5.64 -21.85
N ALA A 133 11.69 -4.79 -22.86
CA ALA A 133 12.71 -3.84 -23.29
C ALA A 133 13.10 -2.87 -22.16
N ALA A 134 12.13 -2.43 -21.34
CA ALA A 134 12.41 -1.58 -20.19
C ALA A 134 13.10 -2.33 -19.04
N VAL A 135 12.74 -3.59 -18.77
CA VAL A 135 13.42 -4.46 -17.79
C VAL A 135 14.88 -4.66 -18.20
N ASN A 136 15.13 -5.04 -19.45
CA ASN A 136 16.48 -5.25 -19.99
C ASN A 136 17.34 -3.98 -19.96
N ARG A 137 16.72 -2.81 -20.18
CA ARG A 137 17.42 -1.52 -20.05
C ARG A 137 17.73 -1.14 -18.60
N ALA A 138 16.89 -1.54 -17.66
CA ALA A 138 17.12 -1.29 -16.24
C ALA A 138 18.21 -2.21 -15.67
N GLY A 139 18.19 -3.49 -16.06
CA GLY A 139 19.12 -4.51 -15.56
C GLY A 139 18.94 -4.81 -14.07
N GLY A 140 19.86 -5.60 -13.52
CA GLY A 140 19.85 -5.99 -12.10
C GLY A 140 18.58 -6.74 -11.70
N ASP A 141 18.01 -6.38 -10.56
CA ASP A 141 16.80 -7.01 -10.00
C ASP A 141 15.49 -6.37 -10.49
N ALA A 142 15.55 -5.57 -11.57
CA ALA A 142 14.35 -4.93 -12.12
C ALA A 142 13.39 -5.98 -12.70
N TYR A 143 12.08 -5.77 -12.54
CA TYR A 143 11.07 -6.69 -13.06
C TYR A 143 9.81 -5.97 -13.55
N GLY A 144 9.12 -6.63 -14.48
CA GLY A 144 7.89 -6.12 -15.07
C GLY A 144 6.65 -6.47 -14.26
N LYS A 145 5.77 -5.50 -14.05
CA LYS A 145 4.42 -5.69 -13.50
C LYS A 145 3.36 -5.10 -14.42
N ARG A 146 2.18 -5.70 -14.36
CA ARG A 146 0.97 -5.18 -14.98
C ARG A 146 0.18 -4.41 -13.92
N LEU A 147 -0.38 -3.27 -14.31
CA LEU A 147 -1.30 -2.48 -13.51
C LEU A 147 -2.73 -2.80 -13.93
N ASP A 148 -3.29 -3.86 -13.37
CA ASP A 148 -4.68 -4.25 -13.57
C ASP A 148 -5.34 -4.78 -12.28
N SER A 149 -6.59 -5.20 -12.34
CA SER A 149 -7.34 -5.73 -11.21
C SER A 149 -7.48 -7.26 -11.18
N ALA A 150 -6.91 -7.98 -12.14
CA ALA A 150 -7.20 -9.40 -12.38
C ALA A 150 -5.96 -10.31 -12.36
N SER A 151 -4.78 -9.76 -12.65
CA SER A 151 -3.51 -10.47 -12.61
C SER A 151 -3.15 -10.85 -11.18
N ASP A 152 -2.53 -12.01 -11.02
CA ASP A 152 -2.02 -12.46 -9.73
C ASP A 152 -0.98 -11.46 -9.18
N PRO A 153 -1.11 -10.99 -7.92
CA PRO A 153 -0.15 -10.09 -7.28
C PRO A 153 1.28 -10.61 -7.24
N ALA A 154 1.49 -11.93 -7.29
CA ALA A 154 2.79 -12.56 -7.39
C ALA A 154 3.32 -12.59 -8.84
N ALA A 155 2.45 -12.57 -9.86
CA ALA A 155 2.85 -12.73 -11.25
C ALA A 155 3.69 -11.54 -11.75
N THR A 156 4.82 -11.85 -12.38
CA THR A 156 5.65 -10.88 -13.11
C THR A 156 5.49 -11.10 -14.61
N ILE A 157 5.69 -10.03 -15.38
CA ILE A 157 5.75 -10.15 -16.84
C ILE A 157 7.04 -10.89 -17.17
N ARG A 158 6.93 -12.07 -17.80
CA ARG A 158 8.08 -12.89 -18.16
C ARG A 158 8.88 -12.23 -19.28
N CYS A 159 10.09 -11.86 -18.91
CA CYS A 159 11.19 -11.38 -19.72
C CYS A 159 12.38 -12.29 -19.34
#